data_AF-A0A952QG82-F1
#
_entry.id   AF-A0A952QG82-F1
#
_cell.length_a   1.000
_cell.length_b   1.000
_cell.length_c   1.000
_cell.angle_alpha   90.00
_cell.angle_beta   90.00
_cell.angle_gamma   90.00
#
_symmetry.space_group_name_H-M   'P 1'
#
loop_
_entity.id
_entity.type
_entity.pdbx_description
1 polymer ?
#
loop_
_entity_poly.entity_id
_entity_poly.type
_entity_poly.pdbx_seq_one_letter_code
_entity_poly.pdbx_strand_id
1 'polypeptide(L)'
;MARAIMALAAVLAASAALAQGPNPAQLSDGFPLPPSIAFSEWRQVARTDSYSEFRQVFPSAVASRFPANDTIELQVFLPTDAVGSPPVAILLHFWGATDNALERDLAVELASRGIASVVMPLPYHLTRTPAGYRSGELAIQPDPEELKQTMRQSVSDVQRTVDWIQSRREFAGSSIGVTGVSLGAIVSSLVFAVEPRIKSASFLLGGADLAHILMHSSRTVTQRRILESQGWTEDKLRENLRPIEPLTYLSPGDLRPAYVIEARNDTVVPPEDADKLASALANHTVLTLETGHYGGFLVKDRLIRSIAAFFDATLRGRPFSAPSKFYSPTIRFSLMADTQNGLQIGAGLDIWRSNDRSDIFATGFLTPTGPQAYFGFQLGKGVSLGAMFSRRGTSPGLVWSTIF
;
A
#
# COMPACT_ATOMS: atom_id res chain seq x y z
N MET A 1 45.31 9.09 29.85
CA MET A 1 45.49 8.80 28.41
C MET A 1 44.95 7.43 28.01
N ALA A 2 45.30 6.33 28.70
CA ALA A 2 44.84 4.96 28.36
C ALA A 2 43.31 4.75 28.37
N ARG A 3 42.57 5.38 29.30
CA ARG A 3 41.09 5.29 29.36
C ARG A 3 40.38 6.01 28.21
N ALA A 4 40.97 7.08 27.66
CA ALA A 4 40.40 7.79 26.52
C ALA A 4 40.60 7.03 25.20
N ILE A 5 41.71 6.29 25.07
CA ILE A 5 42.02 5.45 23.91
C ILE A 5 41.10 4.22 23.88
N MET A 6 40.80 3.60 25.02
CA MET A 6 39.83 2.49 25.08
C MET A 6 38.40 2.93 24.77
N ALA A 7 37.98 4.13 25.21
CA ALA A 7 36.66 4.67 24.88
C ALA A 7 36.52 4.95 23.37
N LEU A 8 37.58 5.49 22.74
CA LEU A 8 37.59 5.75 21.30
C LEU A 8 37.60 4.45 20.47
N ALA A 9 38.31 3.41 20.93
CA ALA A 9 38.31 2.09 20.30
C ALA A 9 36.95 1.38 20.41
N ALA A 10 36.25 1.52 21.55
CA ALA A 10 34.91 0.98 21.74
C ALA A 10 33.86 1.70 20.87
N VAL A 11 33.98 3.02 20.68
CA VAL A 11 33.11 3.80 19.79
C VAL A 11 33.39 3.48 18.31
N LEU A 12 34.65 3.26 17.93
CA LEU A 12 35.01 2.82 16.57
C LEU A 12 34.57 1.38 16.29
N ALA A 13 34.65 0.48 17.27
CA ALA A 13 34.14 -0.89 17.14
C ALA A 13 32.60 -0.95 17.06
N ALA A 14 31.90 -0.11 17.83
CA ALA A 14 30.44 0.03 17.74
C ALA A 14 30.00 0.62 16.38
N SER A 15 30.76 1.59 15.86
CA SER A 15 30.53 2.17 14.52
C SER A 15 30.78 1.14 13.40
N ALA A 16 31.78 0.27 13.56
CA ALA A 16 32.07 -0.81 12.61
C ALA A 16 31.04 -1.95 12.68
N ALA A 17 30.47 -2.24 13.86
CA ALA A 17 29.38 -3.19 14.03
C ALA A 17 28.04 -2.66 13.47
N LEU A 18 27.82 -1.35 13.48
CA LEU A 18 26.67 -0.69 12.84
C LEU A 18 26.82 -0.56 11.31
N ALA A 19 28.06 -0.66 10.79
CA ALA A 19 28.33 -0.68 9.35
C ALA A 19 28.17 -2.08 8.72
N GLN A 20 28.17 -3.14 9.54
CA GLN A 20 27.77 -4.47 9.11
C GLN A 20 26.24 -4.54 9.26
N GLY A 21 25.54 -4.23 8.17
CA GLY A 21 24.11 -4.53 8.08
C GLY A 21 23.85 -6.00 8.44
N PRO A 22 22.62 -6.35 8.88
CA PRO A 22 22.28 -7.72 9.27
C PRO A 22 22.82 -8.72 8.25
N ASN A 23 23.48 -9.77 8.75
CA ASN A 23 24.03 -10.84 7.93
C ASN A 23 22.91 -11.37 7.01
N PRO A 24 23.06 -11.36 5.67
CA PRO A 24 22.04 -11.85 4.75
C PRO A 24 21.61 -13.31 5.00
N ALA A 25 22.34 -14.04 5.85
CA ALA A 25 22.06 -15.42 6.23
C ALA A 25 20.97 -15.60 7.33
N GLN A 26 20.40 -14.54 7.91
CA GLN A 26 19.26 -14.66 8.83
C GLN A 26 17.98 -14.15 8.17
N LEU A 27 17.53 -14.86 7.13
CA LEU A 27 16.16 -14.74 6.63
C LEU A 27 15.25 -15.61 7.48
N SER A 28 13.97 -15.25 7.57
CA SER A 28 13.02 -16.10 8.26
C SER A 28 12.94 -17.45 7.55
N ASP A 29 12.93 -18.55 8.31
CA ASP A 29 12.93 -19.94 7.79
C ASP A 29 11.80 -20.23 6.76
N GLY A 30 10.83 -19.32 6.62
CA GLY A 30 9.74 -19.39 5.65
C GLY A 30 10.01 -18.76 4.27
N PHE A 31 11.03 -17.91 4.07
CA PHE A 31 11.24 -17.15 2.83
C PHE A 31 12.71 -17.20 2.35
N PRO A 32 13.17 -18.33 1.80
CA PRO A 32 14.54 -18.46 1.31
C PRO A 32 14.80 -17.51 0.13
N LEU A 33 16.06 -17.08 -0.03
CA LEU A 33 16.44 -16.30 -1.21
C LEU A 33 16.18 -17.08 -2.50
N PRO A 34 15.75 -16.40 -3.57
CA PRO A 34 15.67 -16.99 -4.88
C PRO A 34 17.04 -17.47 -5.36
N PRO A 35 17.12 -18.56 -6.15
CA PRO A 35 18.36 -18.94 -6.82
C PRO A 35 18.89 -17.80 -7.70
N SER A 36 20.21 -17.60 -7.66
CA SER A 36 20.90 -16.60 -8.47
C SER A 36 20.77 -16.89 -9.97
N ILE A 37 20.62 -15.83 -10.75
CA ILE A 37 20.56 -15.88 -12.21
C ILE A 37 21.43 -14.78 -12.81
N ALA A 38 21.85 -14.96 -14.05
CA ALA A 38 22.36 -13.85 -14.85
C ALA A 38 21.17 -13.01 -15.35
N PHE A 39 21.19 -11.71 -15.08
CA PHE A 39 20.19 -10.79 -15.60
C PHE A 39 20.55 -10.35 -17.01
N SER A 40 19.56 -10.30 -17.91
CA SER A 40 19.75 -9.71 -19.23
C SER A 40 19.99 -8.21 -19.12
N GLU A 41 20.49 -7.58 -20.18
CA GLU A 41 20.48 -6.12 -20.25
C GLU A 41 19.05 -5.57 -20.22
N TRP A 42 18.87 -4.50 -19.45
CA TRP A 42 17.65 -3.69 -19.51
C TRP A 42 17.66 -2.80 -20.75
N ARG A 43 16.48 -2.50 -21.28
CA ARG A 43 16.31 -1.71 -22.50
C ARG A 43 15.69 -0.36 -22.16
N GLN A 44 16.34 0.73 -22.54
CA GLN A 44 15.76 2.07 -22.44
C GLN A 44 14.58 2.19 -23.42
N VAL A 45 13.43 2.67 -22.94
CA VAL A 45 12.20 2.85 -23.73
C VAL A 45 11.77 4.29 -23.85
N ALA A 46 12.17 5.15 -22.90
CA ALA A 46 11.92 6.58 -22.98
C ALA A 46 13.00 7.38 -22.26
N ARG A 47 13.07 8.68 -22.55
CA ARG A 47 13.88 9.66 -21.81
C ARG A 47 13.16 10.99 -21.80
N THR A 48 13.16 11.62 -20.64
CA THR A 48 12.72 13.00 -20.41
C THR A 48 13.89 13.79 -19.83
N ASP A 49 13.66 15.07 -19.54
CA ASP A 49 14.65 15.90 -18.83
C ASP A 49 14.85 15.47 -17.38
N SER A 50 13.87 14.78 -16.77
CA SER A 50 13.88 14.39 -15.35
C SER A 50 14.18 12.91 -15.10
N TYR A 51 13.95 12.02 -16.07
CA TYR A 51 14.25 10.59 -15.93
C TYR A 51 14.44 9.86 -17.26
N SER A 52 15.14 8.73 -17.21
CA SER A 52 15.17 7.72 -18.26
C SER A 52 14.35 6.50 -17.83
N GLU A 53 13.47 6.02 -18.71
CA GLU A 53 12.65 4.84 -18.46
C GLU A 53 13.25 3.62 -19.15
N PHE A 54 13.32 2.50 -18.43
CA PHE A 54 13.82 1.22 -18.91
C PHE A 54 12.83 0.09 -18.66
N ARG A 55 13.01 -1.01 -19.39
CA ARG A 55 12.34 -2.29 -19.17
C ARG A 55 13.36 -3.38 -18.88
N GLN A 56 13.11 -4.17 -17.86
CA GLN A 56 13.89 -5.36 -17.53
C GLN A 56 12.94 -6.55 -17.44
N VAL A 57 13.34 -7.68 -18.01
CA VAL A 57 12.58 -8.93 -17.92
C VAL A 57 13.47 -10.01 -17.29
N PHE A 58 12.92 -10.81 -16.38
CA PHE A 58 13.56 -12.02 -15.85
C PHE A 58 12.51 -12.99 -15.28
N PRO A 59 12.85 -14.28 -15.13
CA PRO A 59 11.91 -15.26 -14.57
C PRO A 59 11.67 -15.05 -13.07
N SER A 60 10.45 -15.37 -12.62
CA SER A 60 10.10 -15.60 -11.22
C SER A 60 10.82 -16.84 -10.68
N ALA A 61 10.99 -16.92 -9.36
CA ALA A 61 11.69 -18.06 -8.72
C ALA A 61 10.73 -19.21 -8.48
N VAL A 62 9.45 -18.84 -8.39
CA VAL A 62 8.34 -19.72 -8.17
C VAL A 62 7.68 -19.90 -9.53
N ALA A 63 7.70 -21.13 -10.01
CA ALA A 63 6.95 -21.50 -11.19
C ALA A 63 5.49 -21.77 -10.80
N SER A 64 4.57 -21.34 -11.65
CA SER A 64 3.15 -21.63 -11.56
C SER A 64 2.71 -22.46 -12.77
N ARG A 65 1.42 -22.83 -12.81
CA ARG A 65 0.85 -23.48 -14.00
C ARG A 65 0.68 -22.51 -15.18
N PHE A 66 0.93 -21.21 -14.99
CA PHE A 66 0.72 -20.17 -15.98
C PHE A 66 2.05 -19.49 -16.34
N PRO A 67 2.68 -19.81 -17.49
CA PRO A 67 3.97 -19.23 -17.86
C PRO A 67 4.00 -17.69 -17.91
N ALA A 68 2.86 -17.07 -18.24
CA ALA A 68 2.72 -15.60 -18.20
C ALA A 68 2.95 -15.05 -16.78
N ASN A 69 2.48 -15.77 -15.75
CA ASN A 69 2.67 -15.39 -14.37
C ASN A 69 4.12 -15.58 -13.90
N ASP A 70 4.92 -16.40 -14.57
CA ASP A 70 6.28 -16.71 -14.14
C ASP A 70 7.33 -15.77 -14.75
N THR A 71 6.91 -14.72 -15.45
CA THR A 71 7.77 -13.72 -16.06
C THR A 71 7.58 -12.36 -15.38
N ILE A 72 8.65 -11.79 -14.84
CA ILE A 72 8.63 -10.47 -14.21
C ILE A 72 9.11 -9.45 -15.24
N GLU A 73 8.27 -8.48 -15.56
CA GLU A 73 8.63 -7.32 -16.38
C GLU A 73 8.62 -6.05 -15.52
N LEU A 74 9.81 -5.56 -15.19
CA LEU A 74 10.00 -4.33 -14.44
C LEU A 74 9.90 -3.10 -15.36
N GLN A 75 9.26 -2.04 -14.87
CA GLN A 75 9.45 -0.69 -15.40
C GLN A 75 10.37 0.07 -14.47
N VAL A 76 11.43 0.66 -15.00
CA VAL A 76 12.46 1.30 -14.18
C VAL A 76 12.60 2.76 -14.55
N PHE A 77 12.56 3.62 -13.56
CA PHE A 77 12.69 5.07 -13.68
C PHE A 77 14.00 5.48 -13.04
N LEU A 78 14.97 5.86 -13.85
CA LEU A 78 16.27 6.35 -13.40
C LEU A 78 16.32 7.88 -13.55
N PRO A 79 16.54 8.65 -12.47
CA PRO A 79 16.67 10.10 -12.58
C PRO A 79 17.84 10.48 -13.47
N THR A 80 17.66 11.47 -14.34
CA THR A 80 18.71 11.95 -15.27
C THR A 80 19.75 12.84 -14.58
N ASP A 81 19.34 13.54 -13.52
CA ASP A 81 20.17 14.54 -12.83
C ASP A 81 20.73 14.04 -11.48
N ALA A 82 20.63 12.74 -11.20
CA ALA A 82 21.17 12.18 -9.97
C ALA A 82 22.71 12.27 -9.94
N VAL A 83 23.25 12.80 -8.85
CA VAL A 83 24.70 12.76 -8.58
C VAL A 83 25.05 11.41 -7.98
N GLY A 84 25.84 10.62 -8.71
CA GLY A 84 26.20 9.26 -8.31
C GLY A 84 25.04 8.27 -8.47
N SER A 85 25.10 7.15 -7.76
CA SER A 85 24.07 6.11 -7.83
C SER A 85 22.90 6.46 -6.89
N PRO A 86 21.69 6.76 -7.39
CA PRO A 86 20.55 7.14 -6.56
C PRO A 86 20.04 5.97 -5.68
N PRO A 87 19.43 6.27 -4.52
CA PRO A 87 18.60 5.30 -3.80
C PRO A 87 17.42 4.85 -4.67
N VAL A 88 16.82 3.70 -4.37
CA VAL A 88 15.78 3.08 -5.20
C VAL A 88 14.55 2.72 -4.37
N ALA A 89 13.34 2.96 -4.88
CA ALA A 89 12.10 2.46 -4.29
C ALA A 89 11.42 1.42 -5.21
N ILE A 90 11.04 0.27 -4.67
CA ILE A 90 10.23 -0.74 -5.35
C ILE A 90 8.75 -0.40 -5.13
N LEU A 91 7.96 -0.30 -6.19
CA LEU A 91 6.56 0.12 -6.17
C LEU A 91 5.63 -1.04 -6.55
N LEU A 92 4.69 -1.39 -5.66
CA LEU A 92 3.75 -2.50 -5.81
C LEU A 92 2.29 -2.00 -5.92
N HIS A 93 1.62 -2.39 -6.99
CA HIS A 93 0.25 -1.93 -7.28
C HIS A 93 -0.83 -2.62 -6.43
N PHE A 94 -2.04 -2.09 -6.50
CA PHE A 94 -3.23 -2.63 -5.83
C PHE A 94 -3.83 -3.85 -6.54
N TRP A 95 -4.70 -4.59 -5.85
CA TRP A 95 -5.39 -5.76 -6.43
C TRP A 95 -6.28 -5.34 -7.60
N GLY A 96 -6.18 -6.03 -8.73
CA GLY A 96 -7.00 -5.78 -9.91
C GLY A 96 -6.54 -4.59 -10.78
N ALA A 97 -5.34 -4.06 -10.54
CA ALA A 97 -4.76 -3.01 -11.37
C ALA A 97 -4.66 -3.45 -12.84
N THR A 98 -5.15 -2.63 -13.77
CA THR A 98 -5.09 -2.87 -15.23
C THR A 98 -4.04 -2.03 -15.94
N ASP A 99 -3.50 -1.03 -15.25
CA ASP A 99 -2.37 -0.20 -15.65
C ASP A 99 -1.52 0.13 -14.40
N ASN A 100 -0.45 0.91 -14.60
CA ASN A 100 0.46 1.36 -13.54
C ASN A 100 0.43 2.88 -13.38
N ALA A 101 -0.69 3.56 -13.67
CA ALA A 101 -0.71 5.02 -13.70
C ALA A 101 -0.30 5.64 -12.36
N LEU A 102 -0.77 5.07 -11.24
CA LEU A 102 -0.44 5.53 -9.89
C LEU A 102 1.04 5.33 -9.56
N GLU A 103 1.58 4.15 -9.88
CA GLU A 103 2.98 3.83 -9.64
C GLU A 103 3.90 4.67 -10.52
N ARG A 104 3.48 4.98 -11.76
CA ARG A 104 4.21 5.88 -12.67
C ARG A 104 4.20 7.32 -12.16
N ASP A 105 3.04 7.85 -11.72
CA ASP A 105 2.96 9.19 -11.14
C ASP A 105 3.90 9.31 -9.91
N LEU A 106 3.94 8.27 -9.07
CA LEU A 106 4.88 8.20 -7.94
C LEU A 106 6.34 8.09 -8.38
N ALA A 107 6.64 7.27 -9.39
CA ALA A 107 8.00 7.14 -9.91
C ALA A 107 8.54 8.45 -10.50
N VAL A 108 7.69 9.24 -11.17
CA VAL A 108 8.05 10.58 -11.67
C VAL A 108 8.32 11.55 -10.53
N GLU A 109 7.48 11.55 -9.49
CA GLU A 109 7.71 12.38 -8.29
C GLU A 109 8.98 11.95 -7.52
N LEU A 110 9.29 10.67 -7.46
CA LEU A 110 10.54 10.16 -6.88
C LEU A 110 11.75 10.58 -7.72
N ALA A 111 11.65 10.50 -9.04
CA ALA A 111 12.73 10.88 -9.94
C ALA A 111 13.10 12.37 -9.82
N SER A 112 12.11 13.26 -9.66
CA SER A 112 12.34 14.69 -9.43
C SER A 112 13.09 14.98 -8.12
N ARG A 113 13.15 14.00 -7.20
CA ARG A 113 13.89 14.03 -5.93
C ARG A 113 15.20 13.24 -5.99
N GLY A 114 15.63 12.83 -7.18
CA GLY A 114 16.86 12.05 -7.37
C GLY A 114 16.79 10.64 -6.78
N ILE A 115 15.60 10.02 -6.77
CA ILE A 115 15.36 8.66 -6.30
C ILE A 115 14.90 7.82 -7.49
N ALA A 116 15.58 6.71 -7.75
CA ALA A 116 15.16 5.76 -8.77
C ALA A 116 13.95 4.94 -8.30
N SER A 117 13.18 4.41 -9.23
CA SER A 117 12.00 3.60 -8.91
C SER A 117 11.89 2.39 -9.80
N VAL A 118 11.40 1.29 -9.24
CA VAL A 118 11.14 0.04 -9.95
C VAL A 118 9.69 -0.35 -9.72
N VAL A 119 8.88 -0.29 -10.78
CA VAL A 119 7.50 -0.80 -10.75
C VAL A 119 7.55 -2.30 -11.05
N MET A 120 7.12 -3.12 -10.09
CA MET A 120 7.09 -4.58 -10.23
C MET A 120 5.63 -5.07 -10.29
N PRO A 121 5.22 -5.79 -11.35
CA PRO A 121 3.90 -6.40 -11.40
C PRO A 121 3.78 -7.57 -10.43
N LEU A 122 2.76 -7.54 -9.56
CA LEU A 122 2.44 -8.64 -8.67
C LEU A 122 1.93 -9.86 -9.47
N PRO A 123 2.01 -11.08 -8.92
CA PRO A 123 1.52 -12.27 -9.58
C PRO A 123 0.08 -12.14 -10.05
N TYR A 124 -0.20 -12.69 -11.24
CA TYR A 124 -1.49 -12.69 -11.92
C TYR A 124 -2.05 -11.32 -12.35
N HIS A 125 -1.25 -10.25 -12.31
CA HIS A 125 -1.67 -8.91 -12.72
C HIS A 125 -0.91 -8.39 -13.94
N LEU A 126 -1.51 -7.45 -14.66
CA LEU A 126 -0.86 -6.69 -15.74
C LEU A 126 -0.24 -7.65 -16.78
N THR A 127 1.07 -7.53 -17.05
CA THR A 127 1.82 -8.39 -17.96
C THR A 127 1.88 -9.86 -17.52
N ARG A 128 1.54 -10.14 -16.27
CA ARG A 128 1.49 -11.49 -15.66
C ARG A 128 0.10 -12.11 -15.67
N THR A 129 -0.90 -11.43 -16.25
CA THR A 129 -2.27 -11.94 -16.36
C THR A 129 -2.34 -13.11 -17.34
N PRO A 130 -2.77 -14.32 -16.91
CA PRO A 130 -2.94 -15.43 -17.84
C PRO A 130 -4.07 -15.18 -18.85
N ALA A 131 -3.93 -15.74 -20.05
CA ALA A 131 -4.96 -15.61 -21.09
C ALA A 131 -6.32 -16.14 -20.60
N GLY A 132 -7.38 -15.37 -20.86
CA GLY A 132 -8.75 -15.71 -20.44
C GLY A 132 -9.14 -15.22 -19.05
N TYR A 133 -8.23 -14.59 -18.30
CA TYR A 133 -8.50 -14.04 -16.96
C TYR A 133 -8.40 -12.52 -16.95
N ARG A 134 -9.04 -11.87 -15.98
CA ARG A 134 -8.82 -10.44 -15.70
C ARG A 134 -7.58 -10.27 -14.82
N SER A 135 -6.95 -9.10 -14.92
CA SER A 135 -5.81 -8.74 -14.08
C SER A 135 -6.16 -8.91 -12.59
N GLY A 136 -5.35 -9.67 -11.87
CA GLY A 136 -5.52 -9.96 -10.45
C GLY A 136 -6.58 -11.00 -10.10
N GLU A 137 -7.33 -11.53 -11.06
CA GLU A 137 -8.43 -12.46 -10.80
C GLU A 137 -7.98 -13.72 -10.05
N LEU A 138 -6.79 -14.21 -10.35
CA LEU A 138 -6.20 -15.40 -9.72
C LEU A 138 -5.34 -15.09 -8.49
N ALA A 139 -5.13 -13.82 -8.15
CA ALA A 139 -4.27 -13.43 -7.03
C ALA A 139 -4.91 -13.70 -5.65
N ILE A 140 -6.24 -13.54 -5.54
CA ILE A 140 -6.99 -13.77 -4.29
C ILE A 140 -8.13 -14.74 -4.59
N GLN A 141 -7.82 -16.03 -4.48
CA GLN A 141 -8.75 -17.14 -4.67
C GLN A 141 -9.32 -17.60 -3.31
N PRO A 142 -10.52 -18.19 -3.26
CA PRO A 142 -11.07 -18.80 -2.04
C PRO A 142 -10.41 -20.14 -1.74
N ASP A 143 -9.08 -20.16 -1.70
CA ASP A 143 -8.22 -21.29 -1.38
C ASP A 143 -6.99 -20.75 -0.64
N PRO A 144 -6.84 -21.03 0.67
CA PRO A 144 -5.72 -20.54 1.47
C PRO A 144 -4.35 -21.02 0.97
N GLU A 145 -4.28 -22.19 0.30
CA GLU A 145 -3.02 -22.67 -0.26
C GLU A 145 -2.61 -21.86 -1.49
N GLU A 146 -3.55 -21.53 -2.38
CA GLU A 146 -3.31 -20.65 -3.53
C GLU A 146 -2.92 -19.22 -3.09
N LEU A 147 -3.51 -18.71 -1.99
CA LEU A 147 -3.10 -17.43 -1.40
C LEU A 147 -1.65 -17.50 -0.87
N LYS A 148 -1.27 -18.59 -0.19
CA LYS A 148 0.11 -18.81 0.27
C LYS A 148 1.09 -18.85 -0.90
N GLN A 149 0.76 -19.54 -1.99
CA GLN A 149 1.61 -19.57 -3.18
C GLN A 149 1.78 -18.16 -3.77
N THR A 150 0.69 -17.41 -3.91
CA THR A 150 0.70 -16.06 -4.47
C THR A 150 1.55 -15.09 -3.62
N MET A 151 1.40 -15.12 -2.29
CA MET A 151 2.19 -14.26 -1.39
C MET A 151 3.66 -14.66 -1.38
N ARG A 152 3.98 -15.97 -1.38
CA ARG A 152 5.36 -16.48 -1.47
C ARG A 152 6.04 -16.09 -2.77
N GLN A 153 5.34 -16.22 -3.89
CA GLN A 153 5.84 -15.76 -5.18
C GLN A 153 6.08 -14.25 -5.15
N SER A 154 5.15 -13.46 -4.63
CA SER A 154 5.30 -12.00 -4.52
C SER A 154 6.55 -11.61 -3.72
N VAL A 155 6.80 -12.23 -2.56
CA VAL A 155 8.01 -11.99 -1.76
C VAL A 155 9.27 -12.40 -2.54
N SER A 156 9.28 -13.59 -3.12
CA SER A 156 10.43 -14.09 -3.88
C SER A 156 10.76 -13.22 -5.10
N ASP A 157 9.75 -12.65 -5.74
CA ASP A 157 9.91 -11.74 -6.86
C ASP A 157 10.50 -10.39 -6.42
N VAL A 158 10.11 -9.88 -5.26
CA VAL A 158 10.76 -8.69 -4.68
C VAL A 158 12.21 -9.01 -4.28
N GLN A 159 12.48 -10.16 -3.67
CA GLN A 159 13.85 -10.58 -3.35
C GLN A 159 14.73 -10.66 -4.60
N ARG A 160 14.22 -11.22 -5.72
CA ARG A 160 14.95 -11.23 -7.00
C ARG A 160 15.10 -9.83 -7.59
N THR A 161 14.10 -8.97 -7.42
CA THR A 161 14.20 -7.55 -7.84
C THR A 161 15.27 -6.82 -7.04
N VAL A 162 15.41 -7.11 -5.74
CA VAL A 162 16.52 -6.61 -4.92
C VAL A 162 17.87 -7.13 -5.42
N ASP A 163 17.99 -8.43 -5.75
CA ASP A 163 19.22 -8.98 -6.34
C ASP A 163 19.58 -8.26 -7.65
N TRP A 164 18.58 -8.00 -8.49
CA TRP A 164 18.77 -7.23 -9.72
C TRP A 164 19.26 -5.81 -9.43
N ILE A 165 18.61 -5.08 -8.52
CA ILE A 165 19.04 -3.72 -8.12
C ILE A 165 20.49 -3.74 -7.62
N GLN A 166 20.86 -4.69 -6.76
CA GLN A 166 22.21 -4.79 -6.19
C GLN A 166 23.28 -5.19 -7.21
N SER A 167 22.90 -5.83 -8.32
CA SER A 167 23.82 -6.15 -9.42
C SER A 167 24.17 -4.96 -10.33
N ARG A 168 23.40 -3.86 -10.25
CA ARG A 168 23.54 -2.68 -11.11
C ARG A 168 24.35 -1.58 -10.42
N ARG A 169 25.28 -0.95 -11.16
CA ARG A 169 26.12 0.15 -10.63
C ARG A 169 25.37 1.48 -10.64
N GLU A 170 24.32 1.56 -11.42
CA GLU A 170 23.42 2.70 -11.57
C GLU A 170 22.59 2.97 -10.32
N PHE A 171 22.54 2.05 -9.35
CA PHE A 171 21.77 2.18 -8.12
C PHE A 171 22.64 2.14 -6.87
N ALA A 172 22.25 2.88 -5.84
CA ALA A 172 22.75 2.66 -4.49
C ALA A 172 22.10 1.39 -3.92
N GLY A 173 22.65 0.22 -4.21
CA GLY A 173 22.11 -1.09 -3.80
C GLY A 173 22.03 -1.32 -2.28
N SER A 174 22.60 -0.42 -1.46
CA SER A 174 22.45 -0.41 0.00
C SER A 174 21.25 0.42 0.50
N SER A 175 20.61 1.20 -0.36
CA SER A 175 19.55 2.16 -0.03
C SER A 175 18.28 1.88 -0.84
N ILE A 176 17.62 0.77 -0.49
CA ILE A 176 16.43 0.28 -1.17
C ILE A 176 15.20 0.45 -0.28
N GLY A 177 14.16 1.12 -0.77
CA GLY A 177 12.85 1.20 -0.13
C GLY A 177 11.81 0.34 -0.84
N VAL A 178 10.68 0.09 -0.19
CA VAL A 178 9.51 -0.57 -0.81
C VAL A 178 8.23 0.17 -0.45
N THR A 179 7.32 0.30 -1.40
CA THR A 179 5.96 0.77 -1.11
C THR A 179 4.96 -0.01 -1.92
N GLY A 180 3.73 -0.04 -1.42
CA GLY A 180 2.62 -0.51 -2.22
C GLY A 180 1.31 0.07 -1.77
N VAL A 181 0.28 -0.22 -2.56
CA VAL A 181 -1.08 0.25 -2.37
C VAL A 181 -2.01 -0.93 -2.16
N SER A 182 -2.85 -0.93 -1.12
CA SER A 182 -3.82 -2.00 -0.86
C SER A 182 -3.13 -3.38 -0.80
N LEU A 183 -3.44 -4.32 -1.70
CA LEU A 183 -2.70 -5.59 -1.81
C LEU A 183 -1.18 -5.40 -1.90
N GLY A 184 -0.70 -4.41 -2.65
CA GLY A 184 0.73 -4.09 -2.71
C GLY A 184 1.30 -3.66 -1.37
N ALA A 185 0.51 -2.99 -0.52
CA ALA A 185 0.91 -2.62 0.84
C ALA A 185 0.94 -3.82 1.80
N ILE A 186 0.03 -4.79 1.62
CA ILE A 186 0.02 -6.05 2.37
C ILE A 186 1.22 -6.93 1.96
N VAL A 187 1.52 -7.01 0.67
CA VAL A 187 2.73 -7.70 0.19
C VAL A 187 3.98 -6.99 0.70
N SER A 188 4.04 -5.66 0.60
CA SER A 188 5.22 -4.92 1.03
C SER A 188 5.44 -4.98 2.54
N SER A 189 4.40 -5.14 3.37
CA SER A 189 4.56 -5.32 4.82
C SER A 189 5.21 -6.67 5.15
N LEU A 190 4.80 -7.74 4.48
CA LEU A 190 5.46 -9.04 4.58
C LEU A 190 6.91 -8.97 4.07
N VAL A 191 7.14 -8.37 2.91
CA VAL A 191 8.49 -8.15 2.36
C VAL A 191 9.36 -7.38 3.34
N PHE A 192 8.85 -6.27 3.89
CA PHE A 192 9.59 -5.47 4.85
C PHE A 192 10.00 -6.31 6.07
N ALA A 193 9.10 -7.16 6.56
CA ALA A 193 9.39 -8.05 7.68
C ALA A 193 10.48 -9.09 7.39
N VAL A 194 10.55 -9.64 6.17
CA VAL A 194 11.41 -10.80 5.87
C VAL A 194 12.64 -10.47 4.99
N GLU A 195 12.71 -9.29 4.37
CA GLU A 195 13.82 -8.87 3.51
C GLU A 195 14.64 -7.74 4.18
N PRO A 196 15.77 -8.06 4.84
CA PRO A 196 16.58 -7.09 5.59
C PRO A 196 17.31 -6.06 4.72
N ARG A 197 17.38 -6.28 3.39
CA ARG A 197 17.98 -5.33 2.45
C ARG A 197 17.07 -4.13 2.16
N ILE A 198 15.76 -4.25 2.38
CA ILE A 198 14.85 -3.10 2.40
C ILE A 198 15.15 -2.24 3.64
N LYS A 199 15.32 -0.94 3.44
CA LYS A 199 15.74 0.02 4.48
C LYS A 199 14.63 0.94 4.97
N SER A 200 13.59 1.14 4.18
CA SER A 200 12.36 1.83 4.61
C SER A 200 11.17 1.35 3.81
N ALA A 201 9.97 1.49 4.38
CA ALA A 201 8.74 1.08 3.72
C ALA A 201 7.58 2.07 3.90
N SER A 202 6.74 2.20 2.88
CA SER A 202 5.47 2.94 3.00
C SER A 202 4.29 2.08 2.56
N PHE A 203 3.24 2.07 3.37
CA PHE A 203 2.06 1.23 3.22
C PHE A 203 0.85 2.12 2.98
N LEU A 204 0.39 2.24 1.73
CA LEU A 204 -0.78 3.04 1.40
C LEU A 204 -2.04 2.16 1.40
N LEU A 205 -2.97 2.43 2.31
CA LEU A 205 -4.24 1.73 2.46
C LEU A 205 -4.05 0.21 2.60
N GLY A 206 -3.01 -0.17 3.34
CA GLY A 206 -2.66 -1.55 3.66
C GLY A 206 -2.96 -1.90 5.12
N GLY A 207 -2.64 -3.12 5.48
CA GLY A 207 -2.79 -3.64 6.84
C GLY A 207 -2.05 -4.96 6.99
N ALA A 208 -2.19 -5.55 8.17
CA ALA A 208 -1.78 -6.92 8.45
C ALA A 208 -2.98 -7.70 8.98
N ASP A 209 -2.81 -8.95 9.43
CA ASP A 209 -3.92 -9.85 9.76
C ASP A 209 -4.72 -10.28 8.52
N LEU A 210 -4.08 -11.12 7.69
CA LEU A 210 -4.62 -11.61 6.43
C LEU A 210 -5.97 -12.33 6.60
N ALA A 211 -6.14 -13.08 7.70
CA ALA A 211 -7.37 -13.80 7.97
C ALA A 211 -8.52 -12.83 8.25
N HIS A 212 -8.30 -11.80 9.07
CA HIS A 212 -9.30 -10.79 9.34
C HIS A 212 -9.65 -9.99 8.07
N ILE A 213 -8.65 -9.52 7.32
CA ILE A 213 -8.88 -8.80 6.06
C ILE A 213 -9.73 -9.66 5.11
N LEU A 214 -9.40 -10.95 4.93
CA LEU A 214 -10.15 -11.83 4.02
C LEU A 214 -11.60 -12.06 4.48
N MET A 215 -11.85 -12.10 5.79
CA MET A 215 -13.16 -12.35 6.39
C MET A 215 -14.02 -11.09 6.60
N HIS A 216 -13.43 -9.90 6.55
CA HIS A 216 -14.17 -8.65 6.84
C HIS A 216 -14.12 -7.60 5.73
N SER A 217 -13.28 -7.80 4.71
CA SER A 217 -13.23 -6.91 3.55
C SER A 217 -14.53 -6.93 2.73
N SER A 218 -14.99 -5.73 2.37
CA SER A 218 -16.10 -5.52 1.43
C SER A 218 -15.77 -6.01 0.01
N ARG A 219 -14.48 -6.24 -0.29
CA ARG A 219 -14.02 -6.70 -1.61
C ARG A 219 -13.90 -8.22 -1.74
N THR A 220 -13.89 -8.95 -0.62
CA THR A 220 -13.72 -10.41 -0.59
C THR A 220 -15.01 -11.15 -0.23
N VAL A 221 -16.17 -10.49 -0.30
CA VAL A 221 -17.47 -11.08 0.09
C VAL A 221 -17.74 -12.43 -0.57
N THR A 222 -17.43 -12.56 -1.86
CA THR A 222 -17.59 -13.82 -2.59
C THR A 222 -16.62 -14.88 -2.09
N GLN A 223 -15.32 -14.53 -1.94
CA GLN A 223 -14.30 -15.43 -1.45
C GLN A 223 -14.63 -15.93 -0.05
N ARG A 224 -15.00 -15.02 0.85
CA ARG A 224 -15.45 -15.31 2.22
C ARG A 224 -16.59 -16.33 2.23
N ARG A 225 -17.67 -16.09 1.47
CA ARG A 225 -18.82 -17.01 1.42
C ARG A 225 -18.42 -18.42 0.95
N ILE A 226 -17.51 -18.52 0.00
CA ILE A 226 -17.01 -19.81 -0.49
C ILE A 226 -16.19 -20.50 0.61
N LEU A 227 -15.26 -19.78 1.24
CA LEU A 227 -14.45 -20.29 2.34
C LEU A 227 -15.32 -20.78 3.51
N GLU A 228 -16.32 -19.99 3.91
CA GLU A 228 -17.29 -20.35 4.94
C GLU A 228 -18.05 -21.64 4.56
N SER A 229 -18.49 -21.76 3.30
CA SER A 229 -19.17 -22.98 2.82
C SER A 229 -18.28 -24.23 2.80
N GLN A 230 -16.95 -24.04 2.75
CA GLN A 230 -15.94 -25.09 2.86
C GLN A 230 -15.55 -25.39 4.32
N GLY A 231 -16.15 -24.70 5.30
CA GLY A 231 -15.91 -24.92 6.72
C GLY A 231 -14.69 -24.17 7.29
N TRP A 232 -14.15 -23.19 6.55
CA TRP A 232 -13.16 -22.26 7.07
C TRP A 232 -13.82 -21.27 8.04
N THR A 233 -13.17 -21.08 9.19
CA THR A 233 -13.47 -20.01 10.14
C THR A 233 -12.29 -19.05 10.14
N GLU A 234 -12.48 -17.84 10.65
CA GLU A 234 -11.39 -16.86 10.77
C GLU A 234 -10.18 -17.44 11.54
N ASP A 235 -10.42 -18.13 12.66
CA ASP A 235 -9.33 -18.77 13.44
C ASP A 235 -8.57 -19.85 12.65
N LYS A 236 -9.29 -20.69 11.88
CA LYS A 236 -8.66 -21.71 11.04
C LYS A 236 -7.83 -21.06 9.93
N LEU A 237 -8.33 -19.98 9.33
CA LEU A 237 -7.60 -19.21 8.33
C LEU A 237 -6.37 -18.57 8.96
N ARG A 238 -6.50 -17.97 10.14
CA ARG A 238 -5.40 -17.33 10.88
C ARG A 238 -4.25 -18.30 11.15
N GLU A 239 -4.55 -19.49 11.64
CA GLU A 239 -3.51 -20.52 11.84
C GLU A 239 -2.92 -21.00 10.50
N ASN A 240 -3.75 -21.25 9.48
CA ASN A 240 -3.27 -21.73 8.18
C ASN A 240 -2.39 -20.70 7.44
N LEU A 241 -2.72 -19.42 7.55
CA LEU A 241 -2.04 -18.30 6.88
C LEU A 241 -0.83 -17.77 7.67
N ARG A 242 -0.60 -18.25 8.90
CA ARG A 242 0.58 -17.89 9.72
C ARG A 242 1.92 -17.90 8.95
N PRO A 243 2.22 -18.86 8.04
CA PRO A 243 3.47 -18.86 7.28
C PRO A 243 3.66 -17.72 6.26
N ILE A 244 2.64 -16.89 6.05
CA ILE A 244 2.68 -15.72 5.16
C ILE A 244 2.13 -14.45 5.84
N GLU A 245 1.82 -14.51 7.14
CA GLU A 245 1.25 -13.40 7.89
C GLU A 245 2.34 -12.38 8.26
N PRO A 246 2.26 -11.11 7.84
CA PRO A 246 3.21 -10.07 8.23
C PRO A 246 3.45 -10.00 9.75
N LEU A 247 2.41 -10.10 10.58
CA LEU A 247 2.51 -10.05 12.05
C LEU A 247 3.34 -11.20 12.66
N THR A 248 3.55 -12.29 11.92
CA THR A 248 4.43 -13.38 12.37
C THR A 248 5.91 -12.99 12.31
N TYR A 249 6.26 -12.07 11.41
CA TYR A 249 7.66 -11.74 11.08
C TYR A 249 8.06 -10.31 11.49
N LEU A 250 7.09 -9.39 11.61
CA LEU A 250 7.37 -8.03 12.08
C LEU A 250 7.88 -8.05 13.52
N SER A 251 8.92 -7.27 13.77
CA SER A 251 9.62 -7.25 15.05
C SER A 251 9.56 -5.85 15.67
N PRO A 252 9.16 -5.71 16.95
CA PRO A 252 9.27 -4.46 17.70
C PRO A 252 10.73 -3.98 17.90
N GLY A 253 11.73 -4.81 17.57
CA GLY A 253 13.14 -4.41 17.57
C GLY A 253 13.63 -3.81 16.25
N ASP A 254 12.81 -3.84 15.20
CA ASP A 254 13.17 -3.32 13.89
C ASP A 254 12.96 -1.80 13.81
N LEU A 255 14.07 -1.07 13.77
CA LEU A 255 14.08 0.40 13.77
C LEU A 255 14.08 1.00 12.36
N ARG A 256 13.93 0.19 11.30
CA ARG A 256 13.82 0.70 9.93
C ARG A 256 12.56 1.60 9.81
N PRO A 257 12.67 2.80 9.21
CA PRO A 257 11.53 3.70 9.11
C PRO A 257 10.37 3.11 8.29
N ALA A 258 9.16 3.25 8.82
CA ALA A 258 7.93 2.87 8.15
C ALA A 258 6.93 4.04 8.10
N TYR A 259 6.14 4.12 7.04
CA TYR A 259 5.06 5.10 6.90
C TYR A 259 3.74 4.42 6.55
N VAL A 260 2.83 4.36 7.52
CA VAL A 260 1.49 3.79 7.37
C VAL A 260 0.53 4.91 6.98
N ILE A 261 -0.16 4.75 5.86
CA ILE A 261 -1.21 5.67 5.43
C ILE A 261 -2.50 4.87 5.39
N GLU A 262 -3.44 5.20 6.26
CA GLU A 262 -4.68 4.45 6.47
C GLU A 262 -5.90 5.34 6.17
N ALA A 263 -7.09 4.73 6.09
CA ALA A 263 -8.34 5.47 5.90
C ALA A 263 -9.34 5.11 7.00
N ARG A 264 -9.91 6.13 7.66
CA ARG A 264 -10.79 5.96 8.83
C ARG A 264 -12.04 5.15 8.53
N ASN A 265 -12.56 5.24 7.31
CA ASN A 265 -13.79 4.58 6.87
C ASN A 265 -13.49 3.47 5.85
N ASP A 266 -12.29 2.90 5.89
CA ASP A 266 -11.91 1.84 4.98
C ASP A 266 -12.73 0.56 5.26
N THR A 267 -13.44 0.09 4.24
CA THR A 267 -14.22 -1.17 4.31
C THR A 267 -13.53 -2.30 3.55
N VAL A 268 -12.45 -2.01 2.82
CA VAL A 268 -11.70 -2.98 2.03
C VAL A 268 -10.53 -3.53 2.83
N VAL A 269 -9.78 -2.67 3.50
CA VAL A 269 -8.79 -3.03 4.52
C VAL A 269 -9.22 -2.33 5.81
N PRO A 270 -9.95 -3.00 6.71
CA PRO A 270 -10.48 -2.39 7.92
C PRO A 270 -9.42 -1.60 8.72
N PRO A 271 -9.77 -0.46 9.35
CA PRO A 271 -8.81 0.37 10.09
C PRO A 271 -8.06 -0.40 11.17
N GLU A 272 -8.72 -1.36 11.82
CA GLU A 272 -8.09 -2.22 12.82
C GLU A 272 -6.92 -3.05 12.28
N ASP A 273 -6.92 -3.38 10.99
CA ASP A 273 -5.85 -4.13 10.33
C ASP A 273 -4.65 -3.23 10.00
N ALA A 274 -4.91 -1.94 9.75
CA ALA A 274 -3.87 -0.90 9.67
C ALA A 274 -3.28 -0.59 11.06
N ASP A 275 -4.12 -0.51 12.10
CA ASP A 275 -3.69 -0.32 13.50
C ASP A 275 -2.79 -1.47 13.98
N LYS A 276 -3.17 -2.72 13.66
CA LYS A 276 -2.34 -3.92 13.93
C LYS A 276 -0.98 -3.81 13.26
N LEU A 277 -0.93 -3.39 11.99
CA LEU A 277 0.33 -3.17 11.25
C LEU A 277 1.17 -2.07 11.91
N ALA A 278 0.60 -0.89 12.17
CA ALA A 278 1.30 0.22 12.80
C ALA A 278 1.88 -0.17 14.18
N SER A 279 1.08 -0.86 15.00
CA SER A 279 1.49 -1.33 16.32
C SER A 279 2.64 -2.34 16.28
N ALA A 280 2.80 -3.09 15.19
CA ALA A 280 3.89 -4.05 15.02
C ALA A 280 5.20 -3.41 14.53
N LEU A 281 5.18 -2.13 14.12
CA LEU A 281 6.34 -1.42 13.58
C LEU A 281 6.93 -0.48 14.65
N ALA A 282 8.21 -0.64 14.99
CA ALA A 282 8.81 0.15 16.09
C ALA A 282 9.06 1.62 15.72
N ASN A 283 9.50 1.87 14.49
CA ASN A 283 9.79 3.21 13.97
C ASN A 283 8.82 3.55 12.84
N HIS A 284 7.57 3.86 13.21
CA HIS A 284 6.52 4.20 12.25
C HIS A 284 6.01 5.62 12.42
N THR A 285 5.51 6.16 11.31
CA THR A 285 4.67 7.36 11.28
C THR A 285 3.33 6.97 10.67
N VAL A 286 2.22 7.52 11.18
CA VAL A 286 0.87 7.29 10.64
C VAL A 286 0.31 8.56 10.00
N LEU A 287 -0.35 8.40 8.86
CA LEU A 287 -1.27 9.39 8.28
C LEU A 287 -2.65 8.76 8.12
N THR A 288 -3.62 9.25 8.88
CA THR A 288 -5.03 8.82 8.77
C THR A 288 -5.77 9.73 7.79
N LEU A 289 -6.41 9.13 6.78
CA LEU A 289 -7.28 9.80 5.82
C LEU A 289 -8.73 9.77 6.31
N GLU A 290 -9.40 10.90 6.23
CA GLU A 290 -10.79 11.10 6.64
C GLU A 290 -11.78 10.70 5.53
N THR A 291 -11.54 9.52 4.94
CA THR A 291 -12.23 8.98 3.78
C THR A 291 -12.24 7.44 3.86
N GLY A 292 -12.74 6.72 2.85
CA GLY A 292 -12.60 5.27 2.76
C GLY A 292 -11.50 4.82 1.79
N HIS A 293 -11.51 3.53 1.42
CA HIS A 293 -10.44 2.94 0.60
C HIS A 293 -10.25 3.65 -0.74
N TYR A 294 -11.34 4.08 -1.38
CA TYR A 294 -11.29 4.63 -2.73
C TYR A 294 -11.16 6.16 -2.72
N GLY A 295 -11.59 6.82 -1.65
CA GLY A 295 -11.46 8.26 -1.50
C GLY A 295 -10.01 8.78 -1.48
N GLY A 296 -9.03 7.92 -1.19
CA GLY A 296 -7.60 8.24 -1.35
C GLY A 296 -7.24 8.75 -2.75
N PHE A 297 -7.97 8.33 -3.80
CA PHE A 297 -7.77 8.81 -5.16
C PHE A 297 -8.00 10.33 -5.31
N LEU A 298 -8.94 10.90 -4.56
CA LEU A 298 -9.24 12.34 -4.59
C LEU A 298 -8.09 13.21 -4.09
N VAL A 299 -7.13 12.60 -3.40
CA VAL A 299 -5.97 13.26 -2.80
C VAL A 299 -4.66 12.65 -3.28
N LYS A 300 -4.70 11.90 -4.39
CA LYS A 300 -3.56 11.12 -4.89
C LYS A 300 -2.27 11.94 -5.02
N ASP A 301 -2.33 13.15 -5.58
CA ASP A 301 -1.13 13.94 -5.84
C ASP A 301 -0.44 14.38 -4.53
N ARG A 302 -1.25 14.64 -3.49
CA ARG A 302 -0.72 14.98 -2.16
C ARG A 302 -0.16 13.75 -1.45
N LEU A 303 -0.79 12.58 -1.63
CA LEU A 303 -0.28 11.31 -1.11
C LEU A 303 1.05 10.95 -1.77
N ILE A 304 1.14 11.03 -3.09
CA ILE A 304 2.35 10.79 -3.88
C ILE A 304 3.49 11.68 -3.40
N ARG A 305 3.27 12.99 -3.27
CA ARG A 305 4.28 13.92 -2.74
C ARG A 305 4.70 13.56 -1.31
N SER A 306 3.77 13.12 -0.46
CA SER A 306 4.08 12.71 0.92
C SER A 306 4.92 11.43 0.97
N ILE A 307 4.60 10.42 0.16
CA ILE A 307 5.36 9.15 0.08
C ILE A 307 6.75 9.43 -0.49
N ALA A 308 6.84 10.25 -1.52
CA ALA A 308 8.13 10.62 -2.11
C ALA A 308 9.00 11.42 -1.13
N ALA A 309 8.41 12.32 -0.34
CA ALA A 309 9.11 13.00 0.75
C ALA A 309 9.60 12.05 1.85
N PHE A 310 8.82 11.01 2.17
CA PHE A 310 9.23 9.96 3.10
C PHE A 310 10.47 9.22 2.62
N PHE A 311 10.49 8.75 1.36
CA PHE A 311 11.68 8.09 0.81
C PHE A 311 12.87 9.04 0.67
N ASP A 312 12.62 10.30 0.30
CA ASP A 312 13.66 11.33 0.18
C ASP A 312 14.40 11.56 1.50
N ALA A 313 13.66 11.58 2.61
CA ALA A 313 14.21 11.69 3.94
C ALA A 313 14.90 10.39 4.38
N THR A 314 14.16 9.28 4.40
CA THR A 314 14.57 8.05 5.11
C THR A 314 15.68 7.29 4.38
N LEU A 315 15.68 7.23 3.06
CA LEU A 315 16.77 6.59 2.29
C LEU A 315 18.08 7.40 2.33
N ARG A 316 18.04 8.61 2.89
CA ARG A 316 19.20 9.48 3.15
C ARG A 316 19.47 9.65 4.65
N GLY A 317 18.89 8.80 5.50
CA GLY A 317 19.13 8.80 6.94
C GLY A 317 18.56 10.02 7.69
N ARG A 318 17.63 10.76 7.08
CA ARG A 318 16.95 11.89 7.73
C ARG A 318 15.61 11.44 8.31
N PRO A 319 15.15 12.03 9.44
CA PRO A 319 13.84 11.75 9.98
C PRO A 319 12.73 12.27 9.05
N PHE A 320 11.56 11.63 9.10
CA PHE A 320 10.36 12.06 8.39
C PHE A 320 9.20 12.25 9.37
N SER A 321 8.44 13.34 9.19
CA SER A 321 7.18 13.56 9.88
C SER A 321 6.06 13.64 8.84
N ALA A 322 4.96 12.93 9.09
CA ALA A 322 3.79 13.03 8.25
C ALA A 322 3.16 14.43 8.34
N PRO A 323 2.43 14.88 7.31
CA PRO A 323 1.69 16.13 7.37
C PRO A 323 0.70 16.13 8.54
N SER A 324 0.74 17.18 9.37
CA SER A 324 -0.18 17.32 10.52
C SER A 324 -1.62 17.66 10.12
N LYS A 325 -1.83 18.12 8.89
CA LYS A 325 -3.15 18.39 8.31
C LYS A 325 -3.22 17.80 6.90
N PHE A 326 -4.16 16.89 6.69
CA PHE A 326 -4.36 16.26 5.39
C PHE A 326 -5.85 16.16 5.05
N TYR A 327 -6.41 17.24 4.49
CA TYR A 327 -7.81 17.24 4.08
C TYR A 327 -8.05 16.20 2.99
N SER A 328 -8.89 15.21 3.27
CA SER A 328 -9.39 14.23 2.31
C SER A 328 -10.92 14.33 2.27
N PRO A 329 -11.53 14.47 1.07
CA PRO A 329 -12.98 14.56 0.99
C PRO A 329 -13.61 13.21 1.32
N THR A 330 -14.75 13.25 1.99
CA THR A 330 -15.56 12.06 2.25
C THR A 330 -16.61 11.95 1.16
N ILE A 331 -16.59 10.84 0.41
CA ILE A 331 -17.62 10.53 -0.57
C ILE A 331 -18.73 9.75 0.13
N ARG A 332 -19.98 10.15 -0.11
CA ARG A 332 -21.18 9.46 0.38
C ARG A 332 -22.02 8.98 -0.77
N PHE A 333 -22.45 7.72 -0.70
CA PHE A 333 -23.60 7.26 -1.49
C PHE A 333 -24.77 7.03 -0.55
N SER A 334 -25.89 7.64 -0.88
CA SER A 334 -26.97 7.82 0.07
C SER A 334 -28.32 7.45 -0.51
N LEU A 335 -29.15 6.80 0.31
CA LEU A 335 -30.59 6.73 0.14
C LEU A 335 -31.20 7.85 1.01
N MET A 336 -31.93 8.75 0.38
CA MET A 336 -32.39 10.01 0.95
C MET A 336 -33.91 10.08 0.83
N ALA A 337 -34.60 10.48 1.89
CA ALA A 337 -36.03 10.71 1.89
C ALA A 337 -36.35 12.09 2.49
N ASP A 338 -37.05 12.93 1.75
CA ASP A 338 -37.52 14.23 2.23
C ASP A 338 -38.92 14.57 1.71
N THR A 339 -39.60 15.51 2.38
CA THR A 339 -41.01 15.83 2.07
C THR A 339 -41.23 16.56 0.74
N GLN A 340 -40.18 17.09 0.11
CA GLN A 340 -40.26 17.82 -1.17
C GLN A 340 -39.83 17.01 -2.39
N ASN A 341 -38.84 16.12 -2.23
CA ASN A 341 -38.32 15.31 -3.35
C ASN A 341 -38.62 13.81 -3.22
N GLY A 342 -39.19 13.36 -2.10
CA GLY A 342 -39.50 11.96 -1.87
C GLY A 342 -38.26 11.11 -1.64
N LEU A 343 -38.35 9.82 -1.94
CA LEU A 343 -37.23 8.87 -1.85
C LEU A 343 -36.34 8.98 -3.09
N GLN A 344 -35.04 9.13 -2.88
CA GLN A 344 -34.06 9.28 -3.95
C GLN A 344 -32.69 8.73 -3.54
N ILE A 345 -31.83 8.51 -4.53
CA ILE A 345 -30.41 8.24 -4.31
C ILE A 345 -29.59 9.51 -4.53
N GLY A 346 -28.44 9.62 -3.87
CA GLY A 346 -27.51 10.72 -4.05
C GLY A 346 -26.07 10.28 -3.91
N ALA A 347 -25.18 10.91 -4.69
CA ALA A 347 -23.74 10.86 -4.49
C ALA A 347 -23.30 12.23 -3.96
N GLY A 348 -22.63 12.25 -2.81
CA GLY A 348 -22.33 13.47 -2.08
C GLY A 348 -20.88 13.60 -1.64
N LEU A 349 -20.46 14.84 -1.45
CA LEU A 349 -19.16 15.21 -0.91
C LEU A 349 -19.37 16.00 0.38
N ASP A 350 -18.69 15.62 1.45
CA ASP A 350 -18.72 16.39 2.70
C ASP A 350 -17.99 17.72 2.53
N ILE A 351 -18.74 18.81 2.71
CA ILE A 351 -18.28 20.20 2.64
C ILE A 351 -17.78 20.64 4.01
N TRP A 352 -18.42 20.17 5.08
CA TRP A 352 -18.05 20.49 6.46
C TRP A 352 -18.45 19.36 7.41
N ARG A 353 -17.71 19.21 8.51
CA ARG A 353 -17.98 18.24 9.58
C ARG A 353 -17.63 18.85 10.93
N SER A 354 -18.36 18.50 11.98
CA SER A 354 -18.09 18.95 13.36
C SER A 354 -16.90 18.25 13.99
N ASN A 355 -16.66 17.00 13.61
CA ASN A 355 -15.56 16.16 14.07
C ASN A 355 -15.28 15.04 13.06
N ASP A 356 -14.24 14.25 13.32
CA ASP A 356 -13.80 13.17 12.42
C ASP A 356 -14.86 12.07 12.25
N ARG A 357 -15.69 11.83 13.28
CA ARG A 357 -16.82 10.88 13.23
C ARG A 357 -18.02 11.41 12.42
N SER A 358 -17.98 12.66 12.00
CA SER A 358 -19.08 13.33 11.30
C SER A 358 -20.38 13.30 12.12
N ASP A 359 -20.30 13.51 13.44
CA ASP A 359 -21.51 13.51 14.30
C ASP A 359 -22.54 14.55 13.84
N ILE A 360 -22.05 15.69 13.32
CA ILE A 360 -22.81 16.69 12.57
C ILE A 360 -22.03 17.01 11.30
N PHE A 361 -22.71 17.09 10.16
CA PHE A 361 -22.04 17.29 8.88
C PHE A 361 -22.90 18.03 7.87
N ALA A 362 -22.22 18.65 6.90
CA ALA A 362 -22.81 19.26 5.73
C ALA A 362 -22.30 18.54 4.47
N THR A 363 -23.20 18.02 3.65
CA THR A 363 -22.89 17.33 2.39
C THR A 363 -23.55 18.03 1.22
N GLY A 364 -22.80 18.24 0.14
CA GLY A 364 -23.36 18.59 -1.16
C GLY A 364 -23.66 17.31 -1.95
N PHE A 365 -24.91 17.09 -2.31
CA PHE A 365 -25.37 15.92 -3.07
C PHE A 365 -25.68 16.26 -4.53
N LEU A 366 -25.27 15.37 -5.42
CA LEU A 366 -25.83 15.24 -6.76
C LEU A 366 -26.92 14.15 -6.72
N THR A 367 -28.14 14.52 -7.10
CA THR A 367 -29.31 13.63 -7.10
C THR A 367 -30.04 13.70 -8.44
N PRO A 368 -30.91 12.73 -8.77
CA PRO A 368 -31.75 12.79 -9.97
C PRO A 368 -32.65 14.03 -10.07
N THR A 369 -32.99 14.66 -8.93
CA THR A 369 -33.83 15.86 -8.89
C THR A 369 -33.03 17.17 -8.91
N GLY A 370 -31.70 17.07 -8.98
CA GLY A 370 -30.76 18.17 -9.04
C GLY A 370 -29.80 18.24 -7.84
N PRO A 371 -28.92 19.25 -7.80
CA PRO A 371 -28.03 19.47 -6.67
C PRO A 371 -28.82 19.81 -5.40
N GLN A 372 -28.44 19.20 -4.28
CA GLN A 372 -29.02 19.44 -2.96
C GLN A 372 -27.90 19.63 -1.94
N ALA A 373 -28.15 20.42 -0.90
CA ALA A 373 -27.29 20.45 0.28
C ALA A 373 -28.02 19.79 1.45
N TYR A 374 -27.27 19.12 2.30
CA TYR A 374 -27.80 18.46 3.47
C TYR A 374 -26.99 18.89 4.68
N PHE A 375 -27.68 19.28 5.76
CA PHE A 375 -27.06 19.52 7.06
C PHE A 375 -27.75 18.64 8.10
N GLY A 376 -27.04 17.66 8.66
CA GLY A 376 -27.65 16.65 9.51
C GLY A 376 -26.75 16.17 10.63
N PHE A 377 -27.38 15.46 11.57
CA PHE A 377 -26.73 14.80 12.68
C PHE A 377 -26.85 13.28 12.53
N GLN A 378 -25.76 12.58 12.83
CA GLN A 378 -25.67 11.13 12.70
C GLN A 378 -26.47 10.45 13.83
N LEU A 379 -27.30 9.47 13.46
CA LEU A 379 -28.08 8.63 14.40
C LEU A 379 -27.47 7.24 14.61
N GLY A 380 -26.50 6.86 13.78
CA GLY A 380 -25.79 5.57 13.82
C GLY A 380 -26.09 4.68 12.61
N LYS A 381 -25.21 3.71 12.33
CA LYS A 381 -25.33 2.75 11.21
C LYS A 381 -25.61 3.39 9.84
N GLY A 382 -24.97 4.53 9.57
CA GLY A 382 -25.15 5.29 8.33
C GLY A 382 -26.41 6.17 8.28
N VAL A 383 -27.32 6.07 9.25
CA VAL A 383 -28.54 6.89 9.30
C VAL A 383 -28.24 8.26 9.91
N SER A 384 -28.79 9.30 9.32
CA SER A 384 -28.73 10.68 9.80
C SER A 384 -30.08 11.38 9.56
N LEU A 385 -30.39 12.36 10.40
CA LEU A 385 -31.57 13.21 10.28
C LEU A 385 -31.12 14.68 10.19
N GLY A 386 -31.77 15.47 9.35
CA GLY A 386 -31.33 16.84 9.13
C GLY A 386 -32.25 17.66 8.25
N ALA A 387 -31.74 18.81 7.82
CA ALA A 387 -32.39 19.68 6.85
C ALA A 387 -31.82 19.42 5.45
N MET A 388 -32.70 19.14 4.50
CA MET A 388 -32.40 19.09 3.07
C MET A 388 -32.69 20.46 2.45
N PHE A 389 -31.77 20.98 1.67
CA PHE A 389 -31.88 22.23 0.95
C PHE A 389 -31.84 21.93 -0.54
N SER A 390 -32.93 22.23 -1.24
CA SER A 390 -33.07 22.00 -2.67
C SER A 390 -33.62 23.24 -3.37
N ARG A 391 -33.70 23.21 -4.70
CA ARG A 391 -34.41 24.25 -5.46
C ARG A 391 -35.89 24.36 -5.11
N ARG A 392 -36.50 23.31 -4.54
CA ARG A 392 -37.90 23.29 -4.11
C ARG A 392 -38.11 23.85 -2.70
N GLY A 393 -37.03 24.21 -2.01
CA GLY A 393 -37.04 24.76 -0.65
C GLY A 393 -36.29 23.88 0.34
N THR A 394 -36.59 24.10 1.62
CA THR A 394 -36.00 23.36 2.75
C THR A 394 -37.00 22.38 3.34
N SER A 395 -36.58 21.14 3.57
CA SER A 395 -37.41 20.07 4.13
C SER A 395 -36.64 19.26 5.17
N PRO A 396 -37.32 18.63 6.15
CA PRO A 396 -36.69 17.60 6.96
C PRO A 396 -36.33 16.41 6.06
N GLY A 397 -35.08 15.95 6.17
CA GLY A 397 -34.54 14.84 5.40
C GLY A 397 -34.01 13.74 6.30
N LEU A 398 -34.37 12.50 5.99
CA LEU A 398 -33.76 11.29 6.52
C LEU A 398 -32.79 10.77 5.47
N VAL A 399 -31.53 10.57 5.85
CA VAL A 399 -30.48 10.12 4.94
C VAL A 399 -29.77 8.92 5.53
N TRP A 400 -29.82 7.79 4.83
CA TRP A 400 -28.92 6.67 5.07
C TRP A 400 -27.76 6.76 4.09
N SER A 401 -26.52 6.75 4.58
CA SER A 401 -25.30 6.87 3.77
C SER A 401 -24.33 5.75 4.06
N THR A 402 -23.64 5.31 3.01
CA THR A 402 -22.36 4.62 3.11
C THR A 402 -21.24 5.58 2.71
N ILE A 403 -20.11 5.50 3.41
CA ILE A 403 -18.92 6.33 3.18
C ILE A 403 -17.88 5.50 2.41
N PHE A 404 -17.20 6.11 1.44
CA PHE A 404 -16.15 5.48 0.63
C PHE A 404 -14.89 6.32 0.52
#